data_AF-A0A355V3F9-F1
#
_entry.id   AF-A0A355V3F9-F1
#
_cell.length_a   1.000
_cell.length_b   1.000
_cell.length_c   1.000
_cell.angle_alpha   90.00
_cell.angle_beta   90.00
_cell.angle_gamma   90.00
#
_symmetry.space_group_name_H-M   'P 1'
#
loop_
_entity.id
_entity.type
_entity.pdbx_description
1 polymer ?
#
loop_
_entity_poly.entity_id
_entity_poly.type
_entity_poly.pdbx_seq_one_letter_code
_entity_poly.pdbx_strand_id
1 'polypeptide(L)'
;MKQLLKKEFNEFCVLLKSVPTLVVVLFIMSVFSMNLLANKSIDIPFSWLALDCGIIVSWFAFFTMDILTKRFGPKAATQITVLAIAVNLFFCLLLFIGSVIPGMWGESFVDGSENVINGALNNTFGGTWYVVLGSTAAFLISAIVNNLSNFGIGKLFKKNPDGLGAYVMRAYVSTAAGQFVDNLTFALIVSHFFFGWTIVQCLTCAATGMLVELLCEGLFFYPGFAITCRWQKNSVGEEYLKLRREAAHESIDNGNG
;
A
#
# COMPACT_ATOMS: atom_id res chain seq x y z
N MET A 1 5.77 -29.06 6.13
CA MET A 1 6.04 -27.92 5.21
C MET A 1 5.19 -27.97 3.93
N LYS A 2 5.26 -29.04 3.11
CA LYS A 2 4.51 -29.15 1.83
C LYS A 2 2.98 -29.08 1.98
N GLN A 3 2.40 -29.71 3.01
CA GLN A 3 0.96 -29.64 3.30
C GLN A 3 0.51 -28.26 3.76
N LEU A 4 1.35 -27.56 4.54
CA LEU A 4 1.06 -26.22 5.07
C LEU A 4 1.05 -25.18 3.93
N LEU A 5 2.03 -25.26 3.02
CA LEU A 5 2.04 -24.46 1.78
C LEU A 5 0.82 -24.74 0.90
N LYS A 6 0.40 -26.01 0.78
CA LYS A 6 -0.80 -26.36 0.01
C LYS A 6 -2.08 -25.79 0.66
N LYS A 7 -2.18 -25.79 2.00
CA LYS A 7 -3.29 -25.17 2.73
C LYS A 7 -3.34 -23.66 2.52
N GLU A 8 -2.20 -22.97 2.67
CA GLU A 8 -2.10 -21.52 2.44
C GLU A 8 -2.42 -21.13 0.99
N PHE A 9 -1.92 -21.90 0.02
CA PHE A 9 -2.23 -21.67 -1.39
C PHE A 9 -3.71 -21.88 -1.70
N ASN A 10 -4.34 -22.90 -1.12
CA ASN A 10 -5.77 -23.13 -1.27
C ASN A 10 -6.60 -21.99 -0.64
N GLU A 11 -6.22 -21.53 0.55
CA GLU A 11 -6.84 -20.38 1.22
C GLU A 11 -6.74 -19.12 0.34
N PHE A 12 -5.56 -18.88 -0.25
CA PHE A 12 -5.34 -17.77 -1.19
C PHE A 12 -6.19 -17.90 -2.46
N CYS A 13 -6.32 -19.09 -3.05
CA CYS A 13 -7.19 -19.30 -4.20
C CYS A 13 -8.67 -19.03 -3.87
N VAL A 14 -9.14 -19.45 -2.70
CA VAL A 14 -10.50 -19.16 -2.23
C VAL A 14 -10.69 -17.66 -1.99
N LEU A 15 -9.68 -16.98 -1.43
CA LEU A 15 -9.69 -15.54 -1.25
C LEU A 15 -9.89 -14.79 -2.58
N LEU A 16 -9.08 -15.11 -3.60
CA LEU A 16 -9.17 -14.44 -4.90
C LEU A 16 -10.51 -14.62 -5.61
N LYS A 17 -11.20 -15.75 -5.36
CA LYS A 17 -12.57 -15.98 -5.86
C LYS A 17 -13.62 -15.24 -5.04
N SER A 18 -13.36 -15.07 -3.74
CA SER A 18 -14.28 -14.52 -2.75
C SER A 18 -14.31 -12.99 -2.76
N VAL A 19 -13.20 -12.35 -3.10
CA VAL A 19 -13.08 -10.90 -3.17
C VAL A 19 -13.58 -10.40 -4.53
N PRO A 20 -14.39 -9.34 -4.58
CA PRO A 20 -14.80 -8.75 -5.85
C PRO A 20 -13.58 -8.41 -6.72
N THR A 21 -13.48 -9.05 -7.90
CA THR A 21 -12.32 -8.91 -8.79
C THR A 21 -12.03 -7.47 -9.16
N LEU A 22 -13.08 -6.67 -9.37
CA LEU A 22 -12.93 -5.25 -9.68
C LEU A 22 -12.15 -4.48 -8.59
N VAL A 23 -12.36 -4.81 -7.32
CA VAL A 23 -11.65 -4.17 -6.20
C VAL A 23 -10.18 -4.56 -6.20
N VAL A 24 -9.88 -5.84 -6.46
CA VAL A 24 -8.50 -6.32 -6.57
C VAL A 24 -7.77 -5.63 -7.72
N VAL A 25 -8.42 -5.55 -8.89
CA VAL A 25 -7.85 -4.86 -10.06
C VAL A 25 -7.62 -3.38 -9.78
N LEU A 26 -8.62 -2.69 -9.21
CA LEU A 26 -8.50 -1.27 -8.87
C LEU A 26 -7.37 -1.04 -7.87
N PHE A 27 -7.25 -1.88 -6.84
CA PHE A 27 -6.16 -1.81 -5.87
C PHE A 27 -4.80 -1.99 -6.55
N ILE A 28 -4.61 -3.05 -7.35
CA ILE A 28 -3.36 -3.32 -8.06
C ILE A 28 -2.99 -2.14 -8.97
N MET A 29 -3.94 -1.67 -9.78
CA MET A 29 -3.73 -0.53 -10.68
C MET A 29 -3.40 0.76 -9.92
N SER A 30 -3.96 0.95 -8.73
CA SER A 30 -3.65 2.12 -7.88
C SER A 30 -2.22 2.07 -7.36
N VAL A 31 -1.79 0.91 -6.83
CA VAL A 31 -0.41 0.72 -6.36
C VAL A 31 0.58 0.85 -7.52
N PHE A 32 0.25 0.33 -8.70
CA PHE A 32 1.07 0.52 -9.89
C PHE A 32 1.18 2.00 -10.27
N SER A 33 0.03 2.69 -10.39
CA SER A 33 -0.03 4.07 -10.87
C SER A 33 0.62 5.05 -9.89
N MET A 34 0.40 4.88 -8.58
CA MET A 34 1.01 5.74 -7.57
C MET A 34 2.54 5.62 -7.59
N ASN A 35 3.08 4.40 -7.74
CA ASN A 35 4.52 4.18 -7.80
C ASN A 35 5.14 4.71 -9.10
N LEU A 36 4.44 4.58 -10.24
CA LEU A 36 4.89 5.19 -11.49
C LEU A 36 4.90 6.72 -11.37
N LEU A 37 3.82 7.31 -10.86
CA LEU A 37 3.68 8.76 -10.69
C LEU A 37 4.65 9.35 -9.65
N ALA A 38 5.08 8.58 -8.66
CA ALA A 38 6.06 9.02 -7.68
C ALA A 38 7.45 9.32 -8.28
N ASN A 39 7.71 8.95 -9.56
CA ASN A 39 8.87 9.41 -10.31
C ASN A 39 8.79 10.89 -10.72
N LYS A 40 7.68 11.57 -10.46
CA LYS A 40 7.50 12.99 -10.78
C LYS A 40 7.32 13.81 -9.51
N SER A 41 8.30 14.65 -9.20
CA SER A 41 8.17 15.66 -8.14
C SER A 41 7.17 16.75 -8.53
N ILE A 42 6.49 17.31 -7.54
CA ILE A 42 5.60 18.46 -7.67
C ILE A 42 6.43 19.73 -7.41
N ASP A 43 6.32 20.70 -8.31
CA ASP A 43 6.93 22.02 -8.10
C ASP A 43 6.07 22.84 -7.14
N ILE A 44 6.63 23.15 -5.97
CA ILE A 44 5.95 23.82 -4.86
C ILE A 44 6.78 25.05 -4.47
N PRO A 45 6.15 26.22 -4.24
CA PRO A 45 6.88 27.47 -3.96
C PRO A 45 7.61 27.49 -2.61
N PHE A 46 7.47 26.45 -1.78
CA PHE A 46 8.07 26.37 -0.44
C PHE A 46 9.30 25.47 -0.47
N SER A 47 10.49 26.03 -0.23
CA SER A 47 11.76 25.30 -0.27
C SER A 47 11.87 24.13 0.73
N TRP A 48 11.14 24.19 1.83
CA TRP A 48 11.12 23.16 2.87
C TRP A 48 10.11 22.04 2.62
N LEU A 49 9.20 22.18 1.66
CA LEU A 49 8.16 21.20 1.36
C LEU A 49 8.42 20.58 -0.01
N ALA A 50 8.41 19.26 -0.06
CA ALA A 50 8.47 18.53 -1.31
C ALA A 50 7.40 17.43 -1.31
N LEU A 51 6.82 17.18 -2.47
CA LEU A 51 5.82 16.13 -2.71
C LEU A 51 6.07 15.55 -4.09
N ASP A 52 5.60 14.33 -4.32
CA ASP A 52 5.57 13.69 -5.63
C ASP A 52 4.14 13.42 -6.09
N CYS A 53 3.97 13.13 -7.37
CA CYS A 53 2.67 12.92 -7.98
C CYS A 53 2.00 11.59 -7.56
N GLY A 54 2.68 10.71 -6.82
CA GLY A 54 2.07 9.50 -6.26
C GLY A 54 0.89 9.81 -5.35
N ILE A 55 0.89 10.99 -4.71
CA ILE A 55 -0.19 11.47 -3.85
C ILE A 55 -1.56 11.52 -4.55
N ILE A 56 -1.59 11.70 -5.87
CA ILE A 56 -2.82 11.77 -6.68
C ILE A 56 -3.64 10.48 -6.57
N VAL A 57 -2.96 9.33 -6.44
CA VAL A 57 -3.59 8.00 -6.48
C VAL A 57 -3.49 7.24 -5.15
N SER A 58 -2.51 7.58 -4.31
CA SER A 58 -2.24 6.90 -3.03
C SER A 58 -3.49 6.66 -2.16
N TRP A 59 -4.33 7.69 -1.98
CA TRP A 59 -5.56 7.64 -1.18
C TRP A 59 -6.53 6.53 -1.63
N PHE A 60 -6.55 6.20 -2.93
CA PHE A 60 -7.44 5.19 -3.48
C PHE A 60 -6.92 3.77 -3.21
N ALA A 61 -5.59 3.58 -3.20
CA ALA A 61 -4.98 2.33 -2.74
C ALA A 61 -5.29 2.06 -1.27
N PHE A 62 -5.19 3.09 -0.41
CA PHE A 62 -5.57 2.98 1.01
C PHE A 62 -7.05 2.69 1.19
N PHE A 63 -7.93 3.41 0.49
CA PHE A 63 -9.37 3.19 0.55
C PHE A 63 -9.77 1.73 0.22
N THR A 64 -9.20 1.17 -0.84
CA THR A 64 -9.48 -0.22 -1.23
C THR A 64 -8.91 -1.22 -0.22
N MET A 65 -7.70 -0.98 0.30
CA MET A 65 -7.10 -1.79 1.37
C MET A 65 -7.95 -1.77 2.66
N ASP A 66 -8.55 -0.63 2.99
CA ASP A 66 -9.41 -0.45 4.15
C ASP A 66 -10.67 -1.31 4.09
N ILE A 67 -11.35 -1.28 2.94
CA ILE A 67 -12.55 -2.08 2.69
C ILE A 67 -12.21 -3.58 2.73
N LEU A 68 -11.09 -3.97 2.12
CA LEU A 68 -10.61 -5.35 2.15
C LEU A 68 -10.33 -5.81 3.58
N THR A 69 -9.62 -5.00 4.36
CA THR A 69 -9.28 -5.31 5.75
C THR A 69 -10.53 -5.41 6.61
N LYS A 70 -11.49 -4.49 6.45
CA LYS A 70 -12.75 -4.48 7.21
C LYS A 70 -13.63 -5.70 6.90
N ARG A 71 -13.72 -6.15 5.64
CA ARG A 71 -14.57 -7.30 5.28
C ARG A 71 -13.87 -8.64 5.48
N PHE A 72 -12.62 -8.77 5.05
CA PHE A 72 -11.91 -10.05 4.94
C PHE A 72 -10.84 -10.25 6.02
N GLY A 73 -10.52 -9.20 6.78
CA GLY A 73 -9.51 -9.22 7.84
C GLY A 73 -8.09 -8.91 7.34
N PRO A 74 -7.15 -8.67 8.27
CA PRO A 74 -5.80 -8.22 7.95
C PRO A 74 -5.00 -9.28 7.17
N LYS A 75 -5.19 -10.58 7.43
CA LYS A 75 -4.49 -11.65 6.69
C LYS A 75 -4.82 -11.60 5.19
N ALA A 76 -6.11 -11.45 4.86
CA ALA A 76 -6.57 -11.36 3.48
C ALA A 76 -6.02 -10.12 2.78
N ALA A 77 -6.08 -8.96 3.45
CA ALA A 77 -5.52 -7.72 2.93
C ALA A 77 -4.02 -7.86 2.62
N THR A 78 -3.24 -8.43 3.54
CA THR A 78 -1.81 -8.71 3.32
C THR A 78 -1.57 -9.64 2.14
N GLN A 79 -2.35 -10.72 1.99
CA GLN A 79 -2.23 -11.64 0.85
C GLN A 79 -2.50 -10.94 -0.49
N ILE A 80 -3.49 -10.04 -0.54
CA ILE A 80 -3.79 -9.23 -1.74
C ILE A 80 -2.71 -8.18 -1.99
N THR A 81 -2.17 -7.55 -0.95
CA THR A 81 -1.03 -6.63 -1.07
C THR A 81 0.21 -7.32 -1.62
N VAL A 82 0.51 -8.54 -1.16
CA VAL A 82 1.62 -9.35 -1.71
C VAL A 82 1.38 -9.68 -3.19
N LEU A 83 0.14 -10.03 -3.56
CA LEU A 83 -0.22 -10.20 -4.98
C LEU A 83 0.01 -8.91 -5.78
N ALA A 84 -0.43 -7.76 -5.26
CA ALA A 84 -0.25 -6.47 -5.92
C ALA A 84 1.23 -6.13 -6.12
N ILE A 85 2.08 -6.35 -5.11
CA ILE A 85 3.53 -6.17 -5.22
C ILE A 85 4.10 -7.09 -6.30
N ALA A 86 3.75 -8.38 -6.30
CA ALA A 86 4.25 -9.34 -7.29
C ALA A 86 3.85 -8.96 -8.72
N VAL A 87 2.59 -8.56 -8.93
CA VAL A 87 2.09 -8.08 -10.23
C VAL A 87 2.80 -6.79 -10.63
N ASN A 88 2.99 -5.85 -9.71
CA ASN A 88 3.68 -4.59 -10.01
C ASN A 88 5.14 -4.81 -10.39
N LEU A 89 5.85 -5.69 -9.70
CA LEU A 89 7.23 -6.05 -10.05
C LEU A 89 7.29 -6.72 -11.43
N PHE A 90 6.31 -7.57 -11.77
CA PHE A 90 6.21 -8.14 -13.11
C PHE A 90 5.99 -7.06 -14.18
N PHE A 91 5.09 -6.11 -13.98
CA PHE A 91 4.90 -5.01 -14.94
C PHE A 91 6.10 -4.06 -14.99
N CYS A 92 6.80 -3.84 -13.89
CA CYS A 92 8.07 -3.10 -13.88
C CYS A 92 9.14 -3.81 -14.72
N LEU A 93 9.19 -5.14 -14.68
CA LEU A 93 10.08 -5.92 -15.56
C LEU A 93 9.68 -5.73 -17.03
N LEU A 94 8.39 -5.73 -17.36
CA LEU A 94 7.93 -5.46 -18.73
C LEU A 94 8.30 -4.05 -19.20
N LEU A 95 8.12 -3.03 -18.34
CA LEU A 95 8.54 -1.65 -18.64
C LEU A 95 10.06 -1.53 -18.80
N PHE A 96 10.83 -2.21 -17.96
CA PHE A 96 12.28 -2.29 -18.08
C PHE A 96 12.71 -2.92 -19.40
N ILE A 97 12.12 -4.07 -19.77
CA ILE A 97 12.37 -4.70 -21.06
C ILE A 97 12.02 -3.73 -22.21
N GLY A 98 10.87 -3.05 -22.13
CA GLY A 98 10.48 -2.03 -23.11
C GLY A 98 11.52 -0.91 -23.24
N SER A 99 12.09 -0.44 -22.13
CA SER A 99 13.07 0.65 -22.11
C SER A 99 14.43 0.30 -22.71
N VAL A 100 14.78 -0.99 -22.80
CA VAL A 100 16.07 -1.45 -23.37
C VAL A 100 15.93 -1.95 -24.81
N ILE A 101 14.72 -2.20 -25.30
CA ILE A 101 14.47 -2.57 -26.69
C ILE A 101 14.82 -1.36 -27.58
N PRO A 102 15.64 -1.52 -28.63
CA PRO A 102 15.96 -0.43 -29.55
C PRO A 102 14.70 0.13 -30.21
N GLY A 103 14.52 1.45 -30.12
CA GLY A 103 13.36 2.15 -30.66
C GLY A 103 13.25 3.58 -30.14
N MET A 104 12.23 4.27 -30.63
CA MET A 104 11.91 5.65 -30.23
C MET A 104 10.52 5.70 -29.62
N TRP A 105 10.38 6.35 -28.47
CA TRP A 105 9.08 6.70 -27.90
C TRP A 105 8.33 7.67 -28.84
N GLY A 106 6.99 7.61 -28.82
CA GLY A 106 6.15 8.44 -29.68
C GLY A 106 6.39 9.95 -29.54
N GLU A 107 6.69 10.42 -28.32
CA GLU A 107 6.99 11.83 -28.05
C GLU A 107 8.38 12.26 -28.58
N SER A 108 9.25 11.30 -28.88
CA SER A 108 10.58 11.60 -29.41
C SER A 108 10.59 12.01 -30.87
N PHE A 109 9.45 11.91 -31.59
CA PHE A 109 9.33 12.35 -32.99
C PHE A 109 9.10 13.87 -33.09
N VAL A 110 9.91 14.63 -32.37
CA VAL A 110 9.96 16.09 -32.40
C VAL A 110 11.39 16.50 -32.76
N ASP A 111 11.52 17.23 -33.87
CA ASP A 111 12.81 17.57 -34.47
C ASP A 111 13.81 18.14 -33.46
N GLY A 112 14.98 17.50 -33.36
CA GLY A 112 16.10 17.94 -32.53
C GLY A 112 16.02 17.58 -31.05
N SER A 113 14.99 16.83 -30.62
CA SER A 113 14.80 16.40 -29.23
C SER A 113 14.74 14.87 -29.06
N GLU A 114 14.99 14.14 -30.14
CA GLU A 114 14.76 12.69 -30.27
C GLU A 114 15.49 11.92 -29.17
N ASN A 115 16.80 12.15 -29.01
CA ASN A 115 17.62 11.41 -28.04
C ASN A 115 17.33 11.81 -26.59
N VAL A 116 17.03 13.09 -26.33
CA VAL A 116 16.79 13.61 -24.98
C VAL A 116 15.47 13.06 -24.44
N ILE A 117 14.39 13.14 -25.24
CA ILE A 117 13.07 12.62 -24.86
C ILE A 117 13.13 11.09 -24.74
N ASN A 118 13.77 10.42 -25.70
CA ASN A 118 13.85 8.96 -25.67
C ASN A 118 14.60 8.45 -24.44
N GLY A 119 15.73 9.08 -24.11
CA GLY A 119 16.51 8.76 -22.92
C GLY A 119 15.74 9.03 -21.62
N ALA A 120 15.05 10.17 -21.52
CA ALA A 120 14.26 10.51 -20.34
C ALA A 120 13.11 9.51 -20.09
N LEU A 121 12.39 9.12 -21.14
CA LEU A 121 11.30 8.14 -21.05
C LEU A 121 11.82 6.74 -20.74
N ASN A 122 12.92 6.30 -21.38
CA ASN A 122 13.58 5.04 -21.06
C ASN A 122 13.99 4.98 -19.58
N ASN A 123 14.60 6.04 -19.05
CA ASN A 123 15.01 6.10 -17.65
C ASN A 123 13.81 6.13 -16.70
N THR A 124 12.71 6.80 -17.07
CA THR A 124 11.49 6.88 -16.25
C THR A 124 10.81 5.52 -16.14
N PHE A 125 10.46 4.90 -17.28
CA PHE A 125 9.78 3.61 -17.30
C PHE A 125 10.71 2.47 -16.86
N GLY A 126 11.97 2.50 -17.29
CA GLY A 126 12.98 1.51 -16.90
C GLY A 126 13.44 1.63 -15.44
N GLY A 127 13.33 2.80 -14.82
CA GLY A 127 13.67 3.04 -13.41
C GLY A 127 12.53 2.75 -12.43
N THR A 128 11.30 2.53 -12.89
CA THR A 128 10.11 2.41 -12.04
C THR A 128 10.21 1.29 -10.99
N TRP A 129 10.95 0.21 -11.28
CA TRP A 129 11.16 -0.89 -10.32
C TRP A 129 11.80 -0.42 -9.01
N TYR A 130 12.68 0.59 -9.04
CA TYR A 130 13.35 1.10 -7.85
C TYR A 130 12.34 1.76 -6.91
N VAL A 131 11.39 2.53 -7.46
CA VAL A 131 10.32 3.17 -6.71
C VAL A 131 9.41 2.13 -6.08
N VAL A 132 9.05 1.07 -6.82
CA VAL A 132 8.25 -0.05 -6.29
C VAL A 132 8.97 -0.77 -5.15
N LEU A 133 10.27 -1.04 -5.29
CA LEU A 133 11.06 -1.62 -4.20
C LEU A 133 11.12 -0.70 -2.97
N GLY A 134 11.34 0.60 -3.18
CA GLY A 134 11.31 1.61 -2.13
C GLY A 134 9.97 1.63 -1.38
N SER A 135 8.85 1.65 -2.11
CA SER A 135 7.50 1.58 -1.51
C SER A 135 7.26 0.28 -0.76
N THR A 136 7.80 -0.84 -1.25
CA THR A 136 7.65 -2.15 -0.59
C THR A 136 8.43 -2.18 0.71
N ALA A 137 9.65 -1.63 0.72
CA ALA A 137 10.47 -1.51 1.92
C ALA A 137 9.83 -0.58 2.96
N ALA A 138 9.31 0.57 2.51
CA ALA A 138 8.56 1.50 3.34
C ALA A 138 7.37 0.81 4.02
N PHE A 139 6.55 0.11 3.24
CA PHE A 139 5.39 -0.62 3.73
C PHE A 139 5.75 -1.67 4.79
N LEU A 140 6.81 -2.45 4.56
CA LEU A 140 7.27 -3.47 5.50
C LEU A 140 7.75 -2.85 6.83
N ILE A 141 8.52 -1.76 6.75
CA ILE A 141 9.03 -1.04 7.93
C ILE A 141 7.86 -0.40 8.70
N SER A 142 6.94 0.24 7.99
CA SER A 142 5.72 0.82 8.56
C SER A 142 4.87 -0.24 9.27
N ALA A 143 4.66 -1.40 8.65
CA ALA A 143 3.90 -2.49 9.25
C ALA A 143 4.53 -2.98 10.58
N ILE A 144 5.86 -3.05 10.66
CA ILE A 144 6.57 -3.37 11.90
C ILE A 144 6.34 -2.29 12.95
N VAL A 145 6.50 -1.00 12.61
CA VAL A 145 6.30 0.11 13.54
C VAL A 145 4.86 0.19 14.03
N ASN A 146 3.89 0.04 13.14
CA ASN A 146 2.47 0.05 13.51
C ASN A 146 2.15 -1.07 14.51
N ASN A 147 2.63 -2.29 14.26
CA ASN A 147 2.44 -3.43 15.17
C ASN A 147 3.11 -3.21 16.54
N LEU A 148 4.34 -2.71 16.56
CA LEU A 148 5.05 -2.40 17.80
C LEU A 148 4.40 -1.27 18.57
N SER A 149 3.93 -0.23 17.88
CA SER A 149 3.23 0.91 18.48
C SER A 149 1.90 0.48 19.08
N ASN A 150 1.11 -0.32 18.35
CA ASN A 150 -0.16 -0.85 18.85
C ASN A 150 0.03 -1.76 20.08
N PHE A 151 1.07 -2.60 20.09
CA PHE A 151 1.42 -3.42 21.25
C PHE A 151 1.90 -2.58 22.45
N GLY A 152 2.75 -1.58 22.20
CA GLY A 152 3.28 -0.66 23.22
C GLY A 152 2.17 0.16 23.87
N ILE A 153 1.32 0.80 23.07
CA ILE A 153 0.16 1.57 23.56
C ILE A 153 -0.76 0.67 24.38
N GLY A 154 -1.01 -0.57 23.93
CA GLY A 154 -1.77 -1.55 24.70
C GLY A 154 -1.22 -1.84 26.10
N LYS A 155 0.11 -1.86 26.26
CA LYS A 155 0.77 -2.03 27.55
C LYS A 155 0.71 -0.80 28.45
N LEU A 156 0.57 0.41 27.88
CA LEU A 156 0.41 1.66 28.63
C LEU A 156 -0.99 1.79 29.25
N PHE A 157 -2.03 1.24 28.62
CA PHE A 157 -3.42 1.30 29.11
C PHE A 157 -3.83 0.12 30.01
N LYS A 158 -2.93 -0.41 30.84
CA LYS A 158 -3.18 -1.56 31.75
C LYS A 158 -4.39 -1.43 32.68
N LYS A 159 -4.83 -0.21 33.01
CA LYS A 159 -5.99 0.03 33.90
C LYS A 159 -7.35 0.02 33.18
N ASN A 160 -7.40 0.24 31.87
CA ASN A 160 -8.66 0.24 31.10
C ASN A 160 -8.40 -0.06 29.60
N PRO A 161 -7.91 -1.27 29.27
CA PRO A 161 -7.39 -1.61 27.94
C PRO A 161 -8.44 -1.57 26.82
N ASP A 162 -9.71 -1.73 27.17
CA ASP A 162 -10.86 -1.68 26.25
C ASP A 162 -11.66 -0.37 26.37
N GLY A 163 -11.15 0.60 27.14
CA GLY A 163 -11.77 1.91 27.26
C GLY A 163 -11.72 2.70 25.96
N LEU A 164 -12.72 3.54 25.71
CA LEU A 164 -12.84 4.34 24.48
C LEU A 164 -11.57 5.17 24.19
N GLY A 165 -10.91 5.70 25.22
CA GLY A 165 -9.63 6.42 25.07
C GLY A 165 -8.46 5.52 24.65
N ALA A 166 -8.37 4.29 25.16
CA ALA A 166 -7.34 3.33 24.74
C ALA A 166 -7.59 2.85 23.29
N TYR A 167 -8.86 2.65 22.91
CA TYR A 167 -9.25 2.29 21.56
C TYR A 167 -8.91 3.40 20.55
N VAL A 168 -9.29 4.64 20.84
CA VAL A 168 -9.00 5.81 19.98
C VAL A 168 -7.50 6.05 19.86
N MET A 169 -6.75 5.98 20.97
CA MET A 169 -5.30 6.15 20.94
C MET A 169 -4.60 5.04 20.15
N ARG A 170 -5.05 3.78 20.28
CA ARG A 170 -4.49 2.68 19.49
C ARG A 170 -4.82 2.80 18.01
N ALA A 171 -6.04 3.20 17.67
CA ALA A 171 -6.45 3.30 16.27
C ALA A 171 -5.81 4.51 15.56
N TYR A 172 -5.87 5.72 16.14
CA TYR A 172 -5.43 6.91 15.42
C TYR A 172 -3.92 7.18 15.55
N VAL A 173 -3.33 6.93 16.73
CA VAL A 173 -1.90 7.21 16.92
C VAL A 173 -1.03 6.15 16.26
N SER A 174 -1.43 4.87 16.27
CA SER A 174 -0.67 3.83 15.57
C SER A 174 -0.77 3.98 14.05
N THR A 175 -1.94 4.34 13.53
CA THR A 175 -2.12 4.65 12.10
C THR A 175 -1.30 5.87 11.69
N ALA A 176 -1.40 6.99 12.42
CA ALA A 176 -0.60 8.18 12.13
C ALA A 176 0.91 7.88 12.18
N ALA A 177 1.38 7.16 13.20
CA ALA A 177 2.79 6.76 13.30
C ALA A 177 3.21 5.83 12.14
N GLY A 178 2.36 4.87 11.76
CA GLY A 178 2.60 3.98 10.63
C GLY A 178 2.71 4.75 9.31
N GLN A 179 1.75 5.62 9.01
CA GLN A 179 1.73 6.44 7.79
C GLN A 179 2.91 7.41 7.73
N PHE A 180 3.26 8.03 8.86
CA PHE A 180 4.44 8.89 8.93
C PHE A 180 5.73 8.11 8.64
N VAL A 181 5.91 6.94 9.26
CA VAL A 181 7.10 6.11 9.02
C VAL A 181 7.13 5.56 7.60
N ASP A 182 5.98 5.20 7.03
CA ASP A 182 5.86 4.76 5.64
C ASP A 182 6.36 5.86 4.69
N ASN A 183 5.74 7.03 4.77
CA ASN A 183 6.08 8.17 3.92
C ASN A 183 7.51 8.67 4.16
N LEU A 184 8.01 8.65 5.40
CA LEU A 184 9.39 9.04 5.70
C LEU A 184 10.39 8.04 5.13
N THR A 185 10.13 6.75 5.29
CA THR A 185 11.00 5.69 4.76
C THR A 185 11.04 5.77 3.23
N PHE A 186 9.90 5.96 2.60
CA PHE A 186 9.81 6.18 1.16
C PHE A 186 10.59 7.43 0.73
N ALA A 187 10.38 8.57 1.39
CA ALA A 187 11.07 9.81 1.06
C ALA A 187 12.59 9.74 1.25
N LEU A 188 13.08 8.99 2.23
CA LEU A 188 14.51 8.82 2.49
C LEU A 188 15.17 7.81 1.54
N ILE A 189 14.49 6.72 1.19
CA ILE A 189 15.05 5.68 0.31
C ILE A 189 14.91 6.06 -1.17
N VAL A 190 13.80 6.70 -1.54
CA VAL A 190 13.50 7.04 -2.93
C VAL A 190 13.78 8.51 -3.19
N SER A 191 13.00 9.41 -2.60
CA SER A 191 12.99 10.82 -3.00
C SER A 191 14.29 11.56 -2.71
N HIS A 192 15.00 11.21 -1.64
CA HIS A 192 16.34 11.74 -1.32
C HIS A 192 17.35 11.42 -2.44
N PHE A 193 17.33 10.20 -2.96
CA PHE A 193 18.28 9.75 -3.99
C PHE A 193 17.85 10.14 -5.40
N PHE A 194 16.55 10.11 -5.69
CA PHE A 194 16.00 10.42 -7.01
C PHE A 194 15.98 11.93 -7.28
N PHE A 195 15.50 12.71 -6.33
CA PHE A 195 15.27 14.14 -6.49
C PHE A 195 16.27 15.01 -5.72
N GLY A 196 17.18 14.42 -4.94
CA GLY A 196 18.12 15.18 -4.11
C GLY A 196 17.46 15.92 -2.96
N TRP A 197 16.29 15.48 -2.50
CA TRP A 197 15.56 16.16 -1.43
C TRP A 197 16.36 16.21 -0.14
N THR A 198 16.32 17.32 0.58
CA THR A 198 16.93 17.43 1.90
C THR A 198 16.18 16.58 2.94
N ILE A 199 16.84 16.23 4.04
CA ILE A 199 16.19 15.51 5.16
C ILE A 199 14.96 16.29 5.67
N VAL A 200 15.02 17.63 5.67
CA VAL A 200 13.90 18.49 6.04
C VAL A 200 12.71 18.27 5.10
N GLN A 201 12.97 18.26 3.78
CA GLN A 201 11.93 17.97 2.79
C GLN A 201 11.35 16.56 2.93
N CYS A 202 12.16 15.56 3.27
CA CYS A 202 11.66 14.21 3.55
C CYS A 202 10.74 14.18 4.78
N LEU A 203 11.10 14.89 5.86
CA LEU A 203 10.29 14.98 7.08
C LEU A 203 8.96 15.71 6.84
N THR A 204 9.00 16.82 6.11
CA THR A 204 7.80 17.62 5.81
C THR A 204 6.90 16.92 4.80
N CYS A 205 7.47 16.21 3.82
CA CYS A 205 6.75 15.29 2.94
C CYS A 205 6.03 14.21 3.76
N ALA A 206 6.74 13.55 4.68
CA ALA A 206 6.16 12.49 5.50
C ALA A 206 5.01 12.99 6.39
N ALA A 207 5.17 14.15 7.02
CA ALA A 207 4.13 14.78 7.81
C ALA A 207 2.92 15.17 6.94
N THR A 208 3.16 15.75 5.77
CA THR A 208 2.09 16.18 4.85
C THR A 208 1.35 14.97 4.28
N GLY A 209 2.06 13.93 3.86
CA GLY A 209 1.50 12.67 3.38
C GLY A 209 0.60 12.02 4.42
N MET A 210 1.11 11.85 5.66
CA MET A 210 0.31 11.35 6.79
C MET A 210 -0.97 12.18 7.00
N LEU A 211 -0.88 13.51 6.98
CA LEU A 211 -2.07 14.36 7.15
C LEU A 211 -3.09 14.17 6.03
N VAL A 212 -2.63 14.12 4.77
CA VAL A 212 -3.51 13.90 3.61
C VAL A 212 -4.15 12.53 3.68
N GLU A 213 -3.40 11.49 4.05
CA GLU A 213 -3.89 10.12 4.19
C GLU A 213 -4.95 10.02 5.30
N LEU A 214 -4.70 10.57 6.49
CA LEU A 214 -5.70 10.61 7.58
C LEU A 214 -6.95 11.37 7.18
N LEU A 215 -6.81 12.48 6.44
CA LEU A 215 -7.95 13.23 5.91
C LEU A 215 -8.75 12.39 4.91
N CYS A 216 -8.08 11.71 3.98
CA CYS A 216 -8.71 10.82 3.03
C CYS A 216 -9.41 9.64 3.72
N GLU A 217 -8.79 9.02 4.73
CA GLU A 217 -9.44 7.98 5.54
C GLU A 217 -10.73 8.51 6.18
N GLY A 218 -10.70 9.72 6.75
CA GLY A 218 -11.89 10.36 7.31
C GLY A 218 -12.98 10.63 6.27
N LEU A 219 -12.61 11.19 5.11
CA LEU A 219 -13.54 11.52 4.02
C LEU A 219 -14.17 10.27 3.40
N PHE A 220 -13.37 9.22 3.17
CA PHE A 220 -13.79 7.99 2.51
C PHE A 220 -14.26 6.91 3.49
N PHE A 221 -14.24 7.18 4.80
CA PHE A 221 -14.76 6.29 5.83
C PHE A 221 -16.20 5.87 5.54
N TYR A 222 -17.09 6.83 5.26
CA TYR A 222 -18.51 6.54 5.03
C TYR A 222 -18.76 5.71 3.74
N PRO A 223 -18.21 6.08 2.57
CA PRO A 223 -18.26 5.22 1.38
C PRO A 223 -17.74 3.81 1.64
N GLY A 224 -16.60 3.67 2.33
CA GLY A 224 -16.01 2.38 2.65
C GLY A 224 -16.92 1.56 3.56
N PHE A 225 -17.46 2.18 4.61
CA PHE A 225 -18.44 1.58 5.51
C PHE A 225 -19.68 1.09 4.75
N ALA A 226 -20.28 1.94 3.91
CA ALA A 226 -21.46 1.59 3.12
C ALA A 226 -21.21 0.38 2.18
N ILE A 227 -20.04 0.33 1.55
CA ILE A 227 -19.62 -0.81 0.72
C ILE A 227 -19.50 -2.08 1.57
N THR A 228 -18.81 -2.02 2.72
CA THR A 228 -18.65 -3.18 3.61
C THR A 228 -19.98 -3.70 4.16
N CYS A 229 -20.91 -2.82 4.55
CA CYS A 229 -22.25 -3.21 4.97
C CYS A 229 -23.04 -3.88 3.85
N ARG A 230 -22.95 -3.36 2.62
CA ARG A 230 -23.59 -3.97 1.46
C ARG A 230 -23.00 -5.35 1.16
N TRP A 231 -21.69 -5.50 1.26
CA TRP A 231 -21.00 -6.78 1.10
C TRP A 231 -21.41 -7.79 2.17
N GLN A 232 -21.55 -7.34 3.42
CA GLN A 232 -22.03 -8.19 4.50
C GLN A 232 -23.48 -8.62 4.26
N LYS A 233 -24.37 -7.71 3.87
CA LYS A 233 -25.77 -8.01 3.55
C LYS A 233 -25.91 -9.01 2.39
N ASN A 234 -25.01 -8.92 1.40
CA ASN A 234 -25.01 -9.78 0.22
C ASN A 234 -24.09 -11.01 0.37
N SER A 235 -23.57 -11.29 1.57
CA SER A 235 -22.69 -12.43 1.85
C SER A 235 -21.46 -12.52 0.92
N VAL A 236 -20.94 -11.36 0.49
CA VAL A 236 -19.76 -11.30 -0.38
C VAL A 236 -18.56 -11.87 0.34
N GLY A 237 -17.93 -12.89 -0.23
CA GLY A 237 -16.74 -13.53 0.34
C GLY A 237 -17.00 -14.49 1.49
N GLU A 238 -18.24 -14.93 1.67
CA GLU A 238 -18.62 -15.82 2.77
C GLU A 238 -17.88 -17.16 2.77
N GLU A 239 -17.52 -17.67 1.58
CA GLU A 239 -16.72 -18.90 1.42
C GLU A 239 -15.36 -18.78 2.11
N TYR A 240 -14.61 -17.71 1.83
CA TYR A 240 -13.35 -17.42 2.52
C TYR A 240 -13.54 -17.23 4.02
N LEU A 241 -14.58 -16.51 4.44
CA LEU A 241 -14.84 -16.24 5.87
C LEU A 241 -15.21 -17.51 6.65
N LYS A 242 -15.89 -18.48 6.03
CA LYS A 242 -16.15 -19.80 6.62
C LYS A 242 -14.86 -20.59 6.80
N LEU A 243 -14.06 -20.68 5.73
CA LEU A 243 -12.76 -21.35 5.76
C LEU A 243 -11.85 -20.78 6.87
N ARG A 244 -11.85 -19.45 7.05
CA ARG A 244 -11.07 -18.79 8.12
C ARG A 244 -11.59 -19.09 9.52
N ARG A 245 -12.92 -19.20 9.71
CA ARG A 245 -13.51 -19.60 11.00
C ARG A 245 -13.15 -21.04 11.34
N GLU A 246 -13.30 -21.97 10.39
CA GLU A 246 -12.93 -23.37 10.56
C GLU A 246 -11.44 -23.53 10.93
N ALA A 247 -10.55 -22.84 10.22
CA ALA A 247 -9.13 -22.85 10.53
C ALA A 247 -8.80 -22.26 11.91
N ALA A 248 -9.56 -21.26 12.37
CA ALA A 248 -9.39 -20.70 13.72
C ALA A 248 -9.83 -21.70 14.80
N HIS A 249 -10.94 -22.41 14.60
CA HIS A 249 -11.40 -23.46 15.52
C HIS A 249 -10.39 -24.62 15.62
N GLU A 250 -9.88 -25.11 14.49
CA GLU A 250 -8.83 -26.15 14.47
C GLU A 250 -7.56 -25.73 15.24
N SER A 251 -7.20 -24.44 15.22
CA SER A 251 -6.01 -23.94 15.92
C SER A 251 -6.19 -23.86 17.43
N ILE A 252 -7.42 -23.63 17.91
CA ILE A 252 -7.76 -23.57 19.34
C ILE A 252 -7.77 -24.99 19.92
N ASP A 253 -8.37 -25.95 19.21
CA ASP A 253 -8.44 -27.34 19.67
C ASP A 253 -7.05 -28.01 19.74
N ASN A 254 -6.15 -27.66 18.82
CA ASN A 254 -4.75 -28.16 18.83
C ASN A 254 -3.83 -27.41 19.81
N GLY A 255 -4.25 -26.27 20.37
CA GLY A 255 -3.48 -25.47 21.33
C GLY A 255 -3.80 -25.74 22.81
N ASN A 256 -4.83 -26.54 23.08
CA ASN A 256 -5.25 -27.00 24.42
C ASN A 256 -4.84 -28.46 24.70
N GLY A 257 -3.88 -29.01 23.94
CA GLY A 257 -3.33 -30.36 24.10
C GLY A 257 -1.91 -30.35 24.63
#